data_AF-D3YVU5-F1
#
_entry.id   AF-D3YVU5-F1
#
_cell.length_a   1.000
_cell.length_b   1.000
_cell.length_c   1.000
_cell.angle_alpha   90.00
_cell.angle_beta   90.00
_cell.angle_gamma   90.00
#
_symmetry.space_group_name_H-M   'P 1'
#
loop_
_entity.id
_entity.type
_entity.pdbx_description
1 polymer ?
#
loop_
_entity_poly.entity_id
_entity_poly.type
_entity_poly.pdbx_seq_one_letter_code
_entity_poly.pdbx_strand_id
1 'polypeptide(L)'
;MAQNVYGPGVRMGNWNEDVYLEEERMRHFLEKREKGELLIQRNRRVKKNILRPMQLSVSEDGYVHYGDKVIIVNPDQVLGEEAGKFMRGDLSLCMSPDEVKAQLSDDLEIPCGVSAVQTIAPMGRNTFTILSDGANSCEMGQVVVYGQNFCLGIAAGLEGKMLYLTSDHRTLLKSSLKSGLQEVTLTDEVTHLNCWQAAFLDPQLRLEYEGFPVRANEKIVIYHRHTNRALAVHRNLFLRYTGRGRRVPYWLRDIHN
;
A
#
# COMPACT_ATOMS: atom_id res chain seq x y z
N MET A 1 21.77 43.59 19.46
CA MET A 1 22.75 43.09 20.45
C MET A 1 22.69 41.58 20.40
N ALA A 2 23.77 40.92 19.99
CA ALA A 2 23.82 39.46 19.94
C ALA A 2 23.86 38.93 21.39
N GLN A 3 22.83 38.20 21.82
CA GLN A 3 22.88 37.46 23.07
C GLN A 3 23.92 36.36 22.88
N ASN A 4 25.04 36.45 23.60
CA ASN A 4 25.98 35.33 23.70
C ASN A 4 25.25 34.19 24.41
N VAL A 5 24.71 33.25 23.64
CA VAL A 5 24.05 32.05 24.17
C VAL A 5 25.15 31.11 24.66
N TYR A 6 25.43 31.16 25.96
CA TYR A 6 26.29 30.19 26.61
C TYR A 6 25.51 28.87 26.79
N GLY A 7 26.20 27.74 26.62
CA GLY A 7 25.59 26.43 26.89
C GLY A 7 25.38 26.18 28.40
N PRO A 8 24.53 25.22 28.77
CA PRO A 8 24.17 24.93 30.18
C PRO A 8 25.37 24.53 31.07
N GLY A 9 26.50 24.13 30.47
CA GLY A 9 27.75 23.88 31.20
C GLY A 9 28.43 25.13 31.76
N VAL A 10 28.06 26.33 31.30
CA VAL A 10 28.54 27.60 31.84
C VAL A 10 27.46 28.16 32.76
N ARG A 11 27.79 28.40 34.03
CA ARG A 11 26.86 28.87 35.07
C ARG A 11 26.48 30.35 34.92
N MET A 12 25.97 30.72 33.75
CA MET A 12 25.60 32.08 33.38
C MET A 12 24.14 32.09 32.91
N GLY A 13 23.36 33.08 33.34
CA GLY A 13 21.94 33.17 32.99
C GLY A 13 21.11 32.05 33.64
N ASN A 14 20.20 31.44 32.87
CA ASN A 14 19.23 30.44 33.36
C ASN A 14 19.76 28.99 33.41
N TRP A 15 21.08 28.85 33.56
CA TRP A 15 21.78 27.58 33.45
C TRP A 15 21.19 26.45 34.33
N ASN A 16 20.70 26.77 35.52
CA ASN A 16 20.16 25.78 36.45
C ASN A 16 18.82 25.20 35.99
N GLU A 17 17.94 26.05 35.43
CA GLU A 17 16.68 25.58 34.86
C GLU A 17 16.93 24.79 33.57
N ASP A 18 17.89 25.23 32.74
CA ASP A 18 18.27 24.52 31.51
C ASP A 18 18.82 23.11 31.81
N VAL A 19 19.68 22.98 32.82
CA VAL A 19 20.19 21.66 33.27
C VAL A 19 19.06 20.77 33.80
N TYR A 20 18.19 21.31 34.66
CA TYR A 20 17.07 20.53 35.21
C TYR A 20 16.10 20.08 34.10
N LEU A 21 15.84 20.93 33.12
CA LEU A 21 14.99 20.62 31.98
C LEU A 21 15.62 19.54 31.08
N GLU A 22 16.94 19.56 30.88
CA GLU A 22 17.67 18.49 30.19
C GLU A 22 17.61 17.15 30.93
N GLU A 23 17.77 17.16 32.26
CA GLU A 23 17.65 15.96 33.10
C GLU A 23 16.24 15.35 33.03
N GLU A 24 15.19 16.19 33.12
CA GLU A 24 13.79 15.76 33.04
C GLU A 24 13.48 15.16 31.65
N ARG A 25 13.94 15.82 30.57
CA ARG A 25 13.86 15.30 29.20
C ARG A 25 14.56 13.95 29.05
N MET A 26 15.74 13.80 29.63
CA MET A 26 16.50 12.54 29.58
C MET A 26 15.75 11.44 30.35
N ARG A 27 15.25 11.72 31.54
CA ARG A 27 14.47 10.76 32.33
C ARG A 27 13.23 10.29 31.56
N HIS A 28 12.44 11.21 31.02
CA HIS A 28 11.26 10.88 30.23
C HIS A 28 11.62 10.09 28.96
N PHE A 29 12.76 10.39 28.32
CA PHE A 29 13.25 9.60 27.20
C PHE A 29 13.63 8.17 27.61
N LEU A 30 14.33 7.99 28.73
CA LEU A 30 14.72 6.67 29.25
C LEU A 30 13.50 5.84 29.65
N GLU A 31 12.52 6.44 30.33
CA GLU A 31 11.25 5.78 30.67
C GLU A 31 10.51 5.31 29.40
N LYS A 32 10.40 6.18 28.37
CA LYS A 32 9.79 5.80 27.08
C LYS A 32 10.57 4.71 26.36
N ARG A 33 11.90 4.71 26.48
CA ARG A 33 12.78 3.68 25.90
C ARG A 33 12.55 2.32 26.55
N GLU A 34 12.44 2.28 27.87
CA GLU A 34 12.17 1.07 28.64
C GLU A 34 10.78 0.51 28.36
N LYS A 35 9.77 1.39 28.26
CA LYS A 35 8.40 1.02 27.86
C LYS A 35 8.28 0.61 26.39
N GLY A 36 9.29 0.87 25.55
CA GLY A 36 9.22 0.55 24.12
C GLY A 36 8.37 1.53 23.29
N GLU A 37 8.01 2.67 23.86
CA GLU A 37 7.09 3.66 23.28
C GLU A 37 7.79 4.70 22.40
N LEU A 38 9.13 4.62 22.26
CA LEU A 38 9.83 5.51 21.36
C LEU A 38 9.35 5.30 19.93
N LEU A 39 9.14 6.40 19.20
CA LEU A 39 8.73 6.38 17.80
C LEU A 39 9.64 5.51 16.93
N ILE A 40 10.94 5.50 17.21
CA ILE A 40 11.90 4.66 16.49
C ILE A 40 11.69 3.16 16.75
N GLN A 41 11.32 2.78 17.98
CA GLN A 41 11.04 1.39 18.35
C GLN A 41 9.72 0.93 17.73
N ARG A 42 8.66 1.76 17.79
CA ARG A 42 7.37 1.51 17.14
C ARG A 42 7.51 1.37 15.61
N ASN A 43 8.16 2.34 14.96
CA ASN A 43 8.40 2.30 13.52
C ASN A 43 9.21 1.07 13.09
N ARG A 44 10.19 0.63 13.89
CA ARG A 44 10.95 -0.60 13.60
C ARG A 44 10.06 -1.83 13.68
N ARG A 45 9.15 -1.93 14.67
CA ARG A 45 8.19 -3.03 14.81
C ARG A 45 7.25 -3.10 13.60
N VAL A 46 6.62 -1.98 13.25
CA VAL A 46 5.72 -1.88 12.08
C VAL A 46 6.47 -2.21 10.78
N LYS A 47 7.65 -1.62 10.56
CA LYS A 47 8.47 -1.90 9.36
C LYS A 47 8.88 -3.37 9.28
N LYS A 48 9.20 -4.03 10.39
CA LYS A 48 9.54 -5.45 10.42
C LYS A 48 8.38 -6.33 9.94
N ASN A 49 7.14 -5.98 10.30
CA ASN A 49 5.95 -6.72 9.91
C ASN A 49 5.61 -6.50 8.42
N ILE A 50 5.61 -5.23 8.00
CA ILE A 50 5.25 -4.79 6.63
C ILE A 50 6.30 -5.24 5.59
N LEU A 51 7.58 -5.23 5.95
CA LEU A 51 8.69 -5.63 5.06
C LEU A 51 9.11 -7.08 5.26
N ARG A 52 8.33 -7.89 5.99
CA ARG A 52 8.58 -9.31 6.13
C ARG A 52 8.59 -9.96 4.74
N PRO A 53 9.65 -10.70 4.35
CA PRO A 53 9.66 -11.47 3.12
C PRO A 53 8.51 -12.48 3.12
N MET A 54 7.78 -12.56 2.01
CA MET A 54 6.70 -13.52 1.82
C MET A 54 7.07 -14.50 0.71
N GLN A 55 6.51 -15.70 0.76
CA GLN A 55 6.55 -16.65 -0.34
C GLN A 55 5.26 -16.50 -1.15
N LEU A 56 5.42 -16.37 -2.47
CA LEU A 56 4.30 -16.39 -3.42
C LEU A 56 3.86 -17.83 -3.64
N SER A 57 2.58 -18.04 -3.94
CA SER A 57 2.14 -19.35 -4.41
C SER A 57 2.61 -19.57 -5.84
N VAL A 58 3.02 -20.80 -6.14
CA VAL A 58 3.41 -21.23 -7.48
C VAL A 58 2.27 -22.08 -8.00
N SER A 59 1.67 -21.66 -9.11
CA SER A 59 0.64 -22.45 -9.77
C SER A 59 1.28 -23.55 -10.61
N GLU A 60 0.85 -24.79 -10.41
CA GLU A 60 1.32 -25.95 -11.18
C GLU A 60 0.75 -25.93 -12.62
N ASP A 61 -0.49 -25.46 -12.77
CA ASP A 61 -1.24 -25.46 -14.03
C ASP A 61 -1.05 -24.18 -14.87
N GLY A 62 -0.33 -23.20 -14.33
CA GLY A 62 -0.08 -21.90 -14.99
C GLY A 62 -1.25 -20.91 -14.92
N TYR A 63 -2.33 -21.23 -14.20
CA TYR A 63 -3.48 -20.36 -13.97
C TYR A 63 -3.51 -19.79 -12.56
N VAL A 64 -4.21 -18.68 -12.38
CA VAL A 64 -4.37 -18.04 -11.07
C VAL A 64 -5.57 -18.65 -10.35
N HIS A 65 -5.41 -19.04 -9.09
CA HIS A 65 -6.47 -19.65 -8.28
C HIS A 65 -6.89 -18.77 -7.09
N TYR A 66 -8.11 -18.99 -6.60
CA TYR A 66 -8.54 -18.42 -5.34
C TYR A 66 -7.73 -18.99 -4.17
N GLY A 67 -7.21 -18.11 -3.32
CA GLY A 67 -6.28 -18.42 -2.23
C GLY A 67 -4.81 -18.14 -2.58
N ASP A 68 -4.51 -17.88 -3.85
CA ASP A 68 -3.13 -17.61 -4.28
C ASP A 68 -2.59 -16.29 -3.75
N LYS A 69 -1.31 -16.31 -3.37
CA LYS A 69 -0.52 -15.15 -2.94
C LYS A 69 0.23 -14.59 -4.15
N VAL A 70 -0.22 -13.46 -4.65
CA VAL A 70 0.26 -12.82 -5.89
C VAL A 70 0.83 -11.44 -5.62
N ILE A 71 1.62 -10.94 -6.57
CA ILE A 71 2.00 -9.52 -6.66
C ILE A 71 1.34 -8.95 -7.91
N ILE A 72 0.66 -7.83 -7.76
CA ILE A 72 0.10 -7.10 -8.91
C ILE A 72 1.15 -6.13 -9.39
N VAL A 73 1.60 -6.31 -10.64
CA VAL A 73 2.63 -5.51 -11.27
C VAL A 73 2.03 -4.75 -12.45
N ASN A 74 2.26 -3.45 -12.49
CA ASN A 74 2.05 -2.60 -13.65
C ASN A 74 3.34 -2.57 -14.47
N PRO A 75 3.40 -3.26 -15.62
CA PRO A 75 4.60 -3.34 -16.43
C PRO A 75 4.94 -2.00 -17.08
N ASP A 76 6.23 -1.73 -17.31
CA ASP A 76 6.64 -0.54 -18.09
C ASP A 76 6.11 -0.58 -19.53
N GLN A 77 5.35 0.44 -19.93
CA GLN A 77 4.98 0.63 -21.34
C GLN A 77 5.97 1.58 -21.99
N VAL A 78 6.67 1.10 -23.02
CA VAL A 78 7.50 1.90 -23.91
C VAL A 78 6.59 2.64 -24.90
N LEU A 79 5.76 3.56 -24.40
CA LEU A 79 4.95 4.42 -25.26
C LEU A 79 5.69 5.74 -25.46
N GLY A 80 6.46 5.80 -26.56
CA GLY A 80 6.92 7.02 -27.23
C GLY A 80 7.85 7.93 -26.42
N GLU A 81 8.84 8.50 -27.10
CA GLU A 81 9.78 9.48 -26.54
C GLU A 81 9.12 10.86 -26.32
N GLU A 82 7.97 10.93 -25.64
CA GLU A 82 7.29 12.20 -25.38
C GLU A 82 7.57 12.67 -23.95
N ALA A 83 8.53 13.59 -23.89
CA ALA A 83 8.92 14.51 -22.82
C ALA A 83 8.16 14.50 -21.47
N GLY A 84 8.85 14.06 -20.41
CA GLY A 84 8.65 14.58 -19.05
C GLY A 84 8.71 13.56 -17.92
N LYS A 85 9.83 13.50 -17.17
CA LYS A 85 10.02 12.81 -15.86
C LYS A 85 9.15 11.56 -15.59
N PHE A 86 9.06 10.64 -16.54
CA PHE A 86 8.40 9.35 -16.33
C PHE A 86 9.30 8.44 -15.48
N MET A 87 8.72 7.78 -14.47
CA MET A 87 9.40 6.64 -13.85
C MET A 87 9.38 5.46 -14.82
N ARG A 88 10.57 5.05 -15.23
CA ARG A 88 10.82 3.81 -15.97
C ARG A 88 10.91 2.64 -15.01
N GLY A 89 10.44 1.48 -15.46
CA GLY A 89 10.45 0.20 -14.76
C GLY A 89 9.09 -0.21 -14.18
N ASP A 90 9.02 -1.47 -13.80
CA ASP A 90 7.80 -2.11 -13.31
C ASP A 90 7.44 -1.63 -11.91
N LEU A 91 6.15 -1.32 -11.71
CA LEU A 91 5.60 -0.83 -10.45
C LEU A 91 4.69 -1.88 -9.85
N SER A 92 4.96 -2.29 -8.62
CA SER A 92 4.11 -3.24 -7.90
C SER A 92 3.17 -2.53 -6.95
N LEU A 93 1.95 -3.03 -6.83
CA LEU A 93 0.96 -2.51 -5.88
C LEU A 93 1.36 -2.80 -4.43
N CYS A 94 1.49 -1.80 -3.57
CA CYS A 94 1.81 -1.98 -2.16
C CYS A 94 1.02 -1.12 -1.18
N MET A 95 0.78 -1.65 0.01
CA MET A 95 0.24 -0.90 1.14
C MET A 95 1.24 0.13 1.66
N SER A 96 0.76 1.36 1.88
CA SER A 96 1.49 2.45 2.52
C SER A 96 0.68 3.01 3.69
N PRO A 97 1.02 2.65 4.95
CA PRO A 97 0.42 3.31 6.10
C PRO A 97 0.85 4.77 6.19
N ASP A 98 -0.01 5.61 6.76
CA ASP A 98 0.31 7.01 7.03
C ASP A 98 1.30 7.09 8.21
N GLU A 99 2.50 7.60 7.96
CA GLU A 99 3.59 7.68 8.94
C GLU A 99 3.30 8.71 10.03
N VAL A 100 2.43 9.70 9.80
CA VAL A 100 2.06 10.70 10.82
C VAL A 100 1.19 10.07 11.89
N LYS A 101 0.30 9.17 11.48
CA LYS A 101 -0.71 8.61 12.36
C LYS A 101 -0.32 7.24 12.94
N ALA A 102 0.55 6.49 12.23
CA ALA A 102 1.29 5.35 12.79
C ALA A 102 2.21 5.70 13.98
N GLN A 103 2.36 6.99 14.32
CA GLN A 103 3.04 7.45 15.54
C GLN A 103 2.15 7.34 16.79
N LEU A 104 0.82 7.30 16.60
CA LEU A 104 -0.18 7.38 17.66
C LEU A 104 -0.60 6.00 18.17
N SER A 105 -0.62 4.99 17.30
CA SER A 105 -1.00 3.60 17.64
C SER A 105 0.07 2.58 17.23
N ASP A 106 0.20 1.50 18.01
CA ASP A 106 0.99 0.31 17.61
C ASP A 106 0.26 -0.51 16.52
N ASP A 107 -1.06 -0.31 16.38
CA ASP A 107 -1.89 -0.92 15.35
C ASP A 107 -1.89 -0.12 14.04
N LEU A 108 -2.12 -0.83 12.94
CA LEU A 108 -2.25 -0.23 11.61
C LEU A 108 -3.59 0.50 11.51
N GLU A 109 -3.56 1.73 11.03
CA GLU A 109 -4.78 2.51 10.90
C GLU A 109 -5.61 2.09 9.69
N ILE A 110 -6.90 1.86 9.92
CA ILE A 110 -7.87 1.51 8.89
C ILE A 110 -8.74 2.74 8.64
N PRO A 111 -8.93 3.20 7.39
CA PRO A 111 -8.41 2.66 6.13
C PRO A 111 -6.93 2.95 5.86
N CYS A 112 -6.17 1.97 5.34
CA CYS A 112 -4.79 2.18 4.92
C CYS A 112 -4.70 2.73 3.49
N GLY A 113 -3.67 3.55 3.26
CA GLY A 113 -3.33 4.00 1.92
C GLY A 113 -2.70 2.92 1.04
N VAL A 114 -2.89 3.05 -0.26
CA VAL A 114 -2.41 2.12 -1.28
C VAL A 114 -1.51 2.85 -2.26
N SER A 115 -0.36 2.29 -2.53
CA SER A 115 0.63 2.90 -3.39
C SER A 115 1.27 1.87 -4.29
N ALA A 116 2.26 2.27 -5.05
CA ALA A 116 2.93 1.51 -6.07
C ALA A 116 4.40 1.82 -5.94
N VAL A 117 5.20 0.77 -5.84
CA VAL A 117 6.64 0.84 -5.57
C VAL A 117 7.37 0.10 -6.67
N GLN A 118 8.53 0.61 -7.06
CA GLN A 118 9.42 -0.06 -7.99
C GLN A 118 10.16 -1.22 -7.30
N THR A 119 9.46 -2.31 -6.99
CA THR A 119 10.04 -3.51 -6.37
C THR A 119 9.18 -4.73 -6.67
N ILE A 120 9.75 -5.73 -7.34
CA ILE A 120 9.06 -7.00 -7.63
C ILE A 120 9.27 -8.03 -6.50
N ALA A 121 10.08 -7.70 -5.48
CA ALA A 121 10.34 -8.59 -4.35
C ALA A 121 9.08 -8.81 -3.49
N PRO A 122 8.71 -10.06 -3.18
CA PRO A 122 7.55 -10.37 -2.35
C PRO A 122 7.79 -9.98 -0.89
N MET A 123 6.98 -9.04 -0.42
CA MET A 123 6.97 -8.56 0.96
C MET A 123 5.53 -8.55 1.48
N GLY A 124 5.34 -8.60 2.79
CA GLY A 124 4.03 -8.52 3.43
C GLY A 124 3.16 -7.37 2.90
N ARG A 125 3.76 -6.21 2.58
CA ARG A 125 3.07 -5.04 2.02
C ARG A 125 2.70 -5.09 0.54
N ASN A 126 3.24 -6.02 -0.22
CA ASN A 126 3.13 -6.10 -1.69
C ASN A 126 2.49 -7.41 -2.15
N THR A 127 2.13 -8.28 -1.19
CA THR A 127 1.62 -9.62 -1.46
C THR A 127 0.12 -9.63 -1.17
N PHE A 128 -0.68 -9.83 -2.20
CA PHE A 128 -2.13 -9.94 -2.10
C PHE A 128 -2.54 -11.39 -2.21
N THR A 129 -3.50 -11.79 -1.38
CA THR A 129 -4.24 -13.03 -1.52
C THR A 129 -5.48 -12.76 -2.34
N ILE A 130 -5.70 -13.55 -3.38
CA ILE A 130 -6.94 -13.50 -4.17
C ILE A 130 -8.01 -14.26 -3.41
N LEU A 131 -9.11 -13.62 -3.11
CA LEU A 131 -10.21 -14.17 -2.33
C LEU A 131 -11.49 -14.15 -3.16
N SER A 132 -12.40 -15.09 -2.92
CA SER A 132 -13.72 -15.04 -3.53
C SER A 132 -14.60 -13.99 -2.83
N ASP A 133 -15.59 -13.48 -3.55
CA ASP A 133 -16.67 -12.62 -3.06
C ASP A 133 -17.66 -13.43 -2.17
N GLY A 134 -17.73 -14.74 -2.38
CA GLY A 134 -18.65 -15.62 -1.65
C GLY A 134 -18.13 -16.03 -0.27
N ALA A 135 -19.03 -16.02 0.73
CA ALA A 135 -18.78 -16.55 2.08
C ALA A 135 -18.51 -18.06 2.13
N ASN A 136 -18.46 -18.74 0.99
CA ASN A 136 -18.27 -20.18 0.89
C ASN A 136 -16.78 -20.49 0.73
N SER A 137 -16.20 -21.11 1.74
CA SER A 137 -14.85 -21.70 1.74
C SER A 137 -14.62 -22.77 0.66
N CYS A 138 -15.65 -23.14 -0.11
CA CYS A 138 -15.62 -24.16 -1.15
C CYS A 138 -14.97 -23.71 -2.47
N GLU A 139 -14.69 -22.42 -2.67
CA GLU A 139 -14.07 -21.91 -3.90
C GLU A 139 -12.54 -21.78 -3.83
N MET A 140 -11.93 -22.11 -2.68
CA MET A 140 -10.47 -22.12 -2.55
C MET A 140 -9.85 -23.17 -3.48
N GLY A 141 -8.88 -22.74 -4.30
CA GLY A 141 -8.25 -23.57 -5.32
C GLY A 141 -8.98 -23.59 -6.67
N GLN A 142 -10.12 -22.93 -6.83
CA GLN A 142 -10.75 -22.76 -8.13
C GLN A 142 -10.00 -21.71 -8.97
N VAL A 143 -9.92 -21.95 -10.28
CA VAL A 143 -9.29 -21.02 -11.23
C VAL A 143 -10.12 -19.74 -11.32
N VAL A 144 -9.44 -18.59 -11.27
CA VAL A 144 -10.05 -17.27 -11.50
C VAL A 144 -10.33 -17.11 -12.99
N VAL A 145 -11.54 -16.67 -13.30
CA VAL A 145 -12.04 -16.55 -14.68
C VAL A 145 -12.26 -15.08 -15.04
N TYR A 146 -12.04 -14.71 -16.30
CA TYR A 146 -12.39 -13.38 -16.81
C TYR A 146 -13.90 -13.13 -16.67
N GLY A 147 -14.26 -11.97 -16.13
CA GLY A 147 -15.65 -11.64 -15.83
C GLY A 147 -16.14 -12.12 -14.46
N GLN A 148 -15.36 -12.92 -13.72
CA GLN A 148 -15.72 -13.33 -12.36
C GLN A 148 -15.26 -12.27 -11.33
N ASN A 149 -16.06 -12.11 -10.27
CA ASN A 149 -15.71 -11.21 -9.18
C ASN A 149 -14.72 -11.88 -8.22
N PHE A 150 -13.76 -11.10 -7.75
CA PHE A 150 -12.83 -11.49 -6.71
C PHE A 150 -12.49 -10.29 -5.82
N CYS A 151 -11.97 -10.59 -4.65
CA CYS A 151 -11.50 -9.61 -3.68
C CYS A 151 -9.98 -9.74 -3.53
N LEU A 152 -9.29 -8.63 -3.33
CA LEU A 152 -7.85 -8.61 -3.07
C LEU A 152 -7.60 -8.34 -1.60
N GLY A 153 -7.15 -9.35 -0.87
CA GLY A 153 -6.82 -9.27 0.55
C GLY A 153 -5.32 -9.12 0.78
N ILE A 154 -4.90 -8.35 1.77
CA ILE A 154 -3.52 -8.28 2.24
C ILE A 154 -3.46 -8.62 3.72
N ALA A 155 -2.60 -9.56 4.08
CA ALA A 155 -2.25 -9.82 5.47
C ALA A 155 -1.25 -8.76 5.91
N ALA A 156 -1.75 -7.64 6.42
CA ALA A 156 -1.00 -6.41 6.69
C ALA A 156 0.01 -6.52 7.86
N GLY A 157 0.53 -7.72 8.14
CA GLY A 157 1.41 -8.00 9.26
C GLY A 157 0.74 -7.91 10.63
N LEU A 158 -0.59 -7.78 10.66
CA LEU A 158 -1.44 -7.90 11.84
C LEU A 158 -1.84 -9.36 11.98
N GLU A 159 -1.55 -9.97 13.12
CA GLU A 159 -1.97 -11.34 13.40
C GLU A 159 -3.50 -11.42 13.35
N GLY A 160 -4.04 -12.23 12.44
CA GLY A 160 -5.47 -12.51 12.33
C GLY A 160 -6.33 -11.47 11.61
N LYS A 161 -5.78 -10.37 11.08
CA LYS A 161 -6.55 -9.37 10.32
C LYS A 161 -6.08 -9.28 8.86
N MET A 162 -7.03 -9.45 7.94
CA MET A 162 -6.84 -9.17 6.51
C MET A 162 -7.46 -7.83 6.17
N LEU A 163 -6.78 -7.04 5.34
CA LEU A 163 -7.35 -5.83 4.76
C LEU A 163 -7.69 -6.09 3.30
N TYR A 164 -8.81 -5.58 2.84
CA TYR A 164 -9.33 -5.75 1.49
C TYR A 164 -9.15 -4.46 0.70
N LEU A 165 -8.83 -4.60 -0.58
CA LEU A 165 -8.72 -3.47 -1.50
C LEU A 165 -10.11 -2.91 -1.79
N THR A 166 -10.32 -1.64 -1.45
CA THR A 166 -11.62 -0.99 -1.58
C THR A 166 -11.53 0.30 -2.36
N SER A 167 -12.62 0.63 -3.03
CA SER A 167 -12.75 1.89 -3.75
C SER A 167 -14.20 2.35 -3.75
N ASP A 168 -14.42 3.66 -3.80
CA ASP A 168 -15.76 4.26 -3.78
C ASP A 168 -15.84 5.38 -4.83
N HIS A 169 -17.04 5.83 -5.17
CA HIS A 169 -17.22 6.98 -6.04
C HIS A 169 -16.53 8.21 -5.46
N ARG A 170 -15.89 8.98 -6.34
CA ARG A 170 -15.22 10.21 -5.95
C ARG A 170 -16.23 11.21 -5.37
N THR A 171 -15.99 11.62 -4.13
CA THR A 171 -16.68 12.76 -3.51
C THR A 171 -15.66 13.82 -3.10
N LEU A 172 -16.12 15.01 -2.69
CA LEU A 172 -15.23 16.07 -2.19
C LEU A 172 -14.40 15.62 -0.98
N LEU A 173 -14.95 14.71 -0.16
CA LEU A 173 -14.29 14.17 1.02
C LEU A 173 -13.52 12.88 0.71
N LYS A 174 -14.01 12.05 -0.22
CA LYS A 174 -13.38 10.79 -0.64
C LYS A 174 -12.74 10.94 -2.01
N SER A 175 -11.53 11.48 -2.02
CA SER A 175 -10.73 11.60 -3.23
C SER A 175 -9.25 11.47 -2.93
N SER A 176 -8.50 10.96 -3.91
CA SER A 176 -7.06 10.85 -3.82
C SER A 176 -6.44 12.22 -3.56
N LEU A 177 -5.78 12.36 -2.40
CA LEU A 177 -5.22 13.61 -1.86
C LEU A 177 -4.42 14.46 -2.86
N LYS A 178 -3.78 13.82 -3.84
CA LYS A 178 -2.92 14.51 -4.83
C LYS A 178 -3.52 14.63 -6.22
N SER A 179 -4.30 13.65 -6.64
CA SER A 179 -4.82 13.60 -8.00
C SER A 179 -6.25 14.10 -8.10
N GLY A 180 -6.98 14.18 -6.98
CA GLY A 180 -8.41 14.49 -6.95
C GLY A 180 -9.25 13.46 -7.70
N LEU A 181 -8.76 12.23 -7.84
CA LEU A 181 -9.45 11.10 -8.48
C LEU A 181 -10.05 10.16 -7.44
N GLN A 182 -10.70 9.09 -7.92
CA GLN A 182 -11.18 8.01 -7.06
C GLN A 182 -10.01 7.46 -6.23
N GLU A 183 -10.22 7.40 -4.92
CA GLU A 183 -9.24 6.83 -4.00
C GLU A 183 -9.38 5.31 -3.94
N VAL A 184 -8.25 4.66 -3.70
CA VAL A 184 -8.17 3.22 -3.46
C VAL A 184 -7.51 3.05 -2.12
N THR A 185 -8.20 2.38 -1.20
CA THR A 185 -7.76 2.21 0.18
C THR A 185 -7.86 0.73 0.59
N LEU A 186 -7.39 0.41 1.78
CA LEU A 186 -7.47 -0.92 2.37
C LEU A 186 -8.30 -0.88 3.65
N THR A 187 -9.37 -1.65 3.72
CA THR A 187 -10.28 -1.73 4.89
C THR A 187 -10.37 -3.15 5.43
N ASP A 188 -10.66 -3.36 6.72
CA ASP A 188 -10.93 -4.72 7.24
C ASP A 188 -12.36 -5.20 6.96
N GLU A 189 -13.28 -4.28 6.70
CA GLU A 189 -14.67 -4.59 6.38
C GLU A 189 -14.80 -5.28 5.01
N VAL A 190 -15.52 -6.40 4.97
CA VAL A 190 -15.91 -7.09 3.73
C VAL A 190 -17.20 -6.46 3.22
N THR A 191 -17.10 -5.68 2.15
CA THR A 191 -18.25 -5.04 1.50
C THR A 191 -18.23 -5.26 -0.01
N HIS A 192 -19.35 -4.94 -0.68
CA HIS A 192 -19.44 -4.98 -2.14
C HIS A 192 -18.49 -3.99 -2.85
N LEU A 193 -17.93 -3.03 -2.12
CA LEU A 193 -16.90 -2.09 -2.60
C LEU A 193 -15.50 -2.75 -2.67
N ASN A 194 -15.40 -4.01 -2.26
CA ASN A 194 -14.17 -4.79 -2.28
C ASN A 194 -14.10 -5.69 -3.52
N CYS A 195 -15.16 -5.70 -4.34
CA CYS A 195 -15.29 -6.58 -5.49
C CYS A 195 -14.59 -5.99 -6.71
N TRP A 196 -13.63 -6.74 -7.25
CA TRP A 196 -12.90 -6.46 -8.46
C TRP A 196 -13.16 -7.55 -9.49
N GLN A 197 -12.98 -7.22 -10.77
CA GLN A 197 -13.21 -8.12 -11.89
C GLN A 197 -12.01 -8.05 -12.84
N ALA A 198 -11.54 -9.21 -13.30
CA ALA A 198 -10.48 -9.28 -14.29
C ALA A 198 -11.10 -9.21 -15.68
N ALA A 199 -10.58 -8.32 -16.51
CA ALA A 199 -10.93 -8.19 -17.91
C ALA A 199 -9.68 -8.32 -18.78
N PHE A 200 -9.90 -8.79 -20.01
CA PHE A 200 -8.84 -8.88 -21.01
C PHE A 200 -8.31 -7.48 -21.38
N LEU A 201 -7.02 -7.40 -21.76
CA LEU A 201 -6.34 -6.14 -22.06
C LEU A 201 -7.00 -5.41 -23.24
N ASP A 202 -7.23 -6.12 -24.35
CA ASP A 202 -7.83 -5.56 -25.56
C ASP A 202 -9.35 -5.43 -25.40
N PRO A 203 -9.92 -4.21 -25.47
CA PRO A 203 -11.36 -4.00 -25.37
C PRO A 203 -12.19 -4.79 -26.38
N GLN A 204 -11.67 -5.00 -27.60
CA GLN A 204 -12.43 -5.66 -28.67
C GLN A 204 -12.64 -7.16 -28.39
N LEU A 205 -11.68 -7.78 -27.71
CA LEU A 205 -11.67 -9.22 -27.44
C LEU A 205 -12.30 -9.57 -26.07
N ARG A 206 -12.73 -8.58 -25.27
CA ARG A 206 -13.23 -8.85 -23.90
C ARG A 206 -14.44 -9.78 -23.87
N LEU A 207 -15.36 -9.63 -24.81
CA LEU A 207 -16.58 -10.46 -24.89
C LEU A 207 -16.26 -11.91 -25.26
N GLU A 208 -15.24 -12.11 -26.09
CA GLU A 208 -14.85 -13.44 -26.59
C GLU A 208 -14.07 -14.23 -25.54
N TYR A 209 -13.29 -13.53 -24.71
CA TYR A 209 -12.49 -14.10 -23.62
C TYR A 209 -13.23 -14.12 -22.27
N GLU A 210 -14.48 -13.67 -22.21
CA GLU A 210 -15.31 -13.80 -21.02
C GLU A 210 -15.53 -15.30 -20.70
N GLY A 211 -15.36 -15.69 -19.44
CA GLY A 211 -15.46 -17.11 -19.07
C GLY A 211 -14.17 -17.93 -19.25
N PHE A 212 -13.10 -17.35 -19.80
CA PHE A 212 -11.80 -18.03 -19.90
C PHE A 212 -10.95 -17.88 -18.62
N PRO A 213 -10.12 -18.89 -18.28
CA PRO A 213 -9.26 -18.84 -17.10
C PRO A 213 -8.15 -17.80 -17.24
N VAL A 214 -7.86 -17.09 -16.15
CA VAL A 214 -6.80 -16.07 -16.08
C VAL A 214 -5.46 -16.76 -15.89
N ARG A 215 -4.54 -16.54 -16.84
CA ARG A 215 -3.17 -17.06 -16.78
C ARG A 215 -2.28 -16.24 -15.84
N ALA A 216 -1.37 -16.91 -15.15
CA ALA A 216 -0.35 -16.23 -14.36
C ALA A 216 0.60 -15.45 -15.28
N ASN A 217 1.03 -14.26 -14.85
CA ASN A 217 1.89 -13.33 -15.61
C ASN A 217 1.30 -12.74 -16.90
N GLU A 218 0.00 -12.95 -17.17
CA GLU A 218 -0.69 -12.33 -18.29
C GLU A 218 -1.06 -10.88 -17.99
N LYS A 219 -1.12 -10.03 -19.02
CA LYS A 219 -1.54 -8.64 -18.87
C LYS A 219 -3.06 -8.56 -18.83
N ILE A 220 -3.60 -8.08 -17.73
CA ILE A 220 -5.04 -7.93 -17.51
C ILE A 220 -5.38 -6.51 -17.06
N VAL A 221 -6.65 -6.14 -17.21
CA VAL A 221 -7.23 -4.93 -16.61
C VAL A 221 -8.08 -5.35 -15.43
N ILE A 222 -7.90 -4.70 -14.28
CA ILE A 222 -8.66 -4.99 -13.06
C ILE A 222 -9.70 -3.88 -12.91
N TYR A 223 -10.98 -4.20 -13.07
CA TYR A 223 -12.09 -3.25 -12.91
C TYR A 223 -12.70 -3.35 -11.53
N HIS A 224 -13.02 -2.20 -10.95
CA HIS A 224 -13.85 -2.12 -9.75
C HIS A 224 -15.32 -2.33 -10.14
N ARG A 225 -15.97 -3.35 -9.57
CA ARG A 225 -17.34 -3.74 -9.96
C ARG A 225 -18.37 -2.63 -9.73
N HIS A 226 -18.22 -1.88 -8.64
CA HIS A 226 -19.21 -0.86 -8.27
C HIS A 226 -19.07 0.42 -9.12
N THR A 227 -17.84 0.87 -9.37
CA THR A 227 -17.61 2.12 -10.12
C THR A 227 -17.29 1.92 -11.60
N ASN A 228 -17.15 0.68 -12.06
CA ASN A 228 -16.75 0.29 -13.42
C ASN A 228 -15.48 1.01 -13.89
N ARG A 229 -14.52 1.18 -12.98
CA ARG A 229 -13.28 1.92 -13.19
C ARG A 229 -12.06 1.01 -13.01
N ALA A 230 -11.08 1.18 -13.88
CA ALA A 230 -9.94 0.28 -14.01
C ALA A 230 -8.78 0.68 -13.10
N LEU A 231 -8.27 -0.21 -12.27
CA LEU A 231 -7.05 0.00 -11.52
C LEU A 231 -5.84 0.22 -12.46
N ALA A 232 -5.16 1.35 -12.33
CA ALA A 232 -4.03 1.84 -13.14
C ALA A 232 -3.00 2.52 -12.22
N VAL A 233 -1.90 3.13 -12.66
CA VAL A 233 -0.98 3.89 -11.77
C VAL A 233 -0.56 5.20 -12.42
N HIS A 234 -0.52 6.29 -11.66
CA HIS A 234 -0.03 7.55 -12.20
C HIS A 234 1.48 7.70 -12.05
N ARG A 235 2.20 7.62 -13.17
CA ARG A 235 3.68 7.65 -13.20
C ARG A 235 4.31 9.02 -13.00
N ASN A 236 3.53 10.11 -12.92
CA ASN A 236 4.06 11.49 -12.84
C ASN A 236 3.81 12.16 -11.47
N LEU A 237 3.06 11.54 -10.54
CA LEU A 237 2.72 12.15 -9.25
C LEU A 237 3.54 11.53 -8.13
N PHE A 238 4.63 12.20 -7.78
CA PHE A 238 5.58 11.67 -6.81
C PHE A 238 5.42 12.23 -5.38
N LEU A 239 5.22 11.36 -4.40
CA LEU A 239 5.36 11.61 -2.96
C LEU A 239 6.80 11.36 -2.47
N ARG A 240 7.75 12.31 -2.59
CA ARG A 240 9.05 12.17 -1.88
C ARG A 240 8.78 12.14 -0.37
N TYR A 241 8.81 10.96 0.25
CA TYR A 241 8.85 10.82 1.70
C TYR A 241 10.09 10.03 2.16
N THR A 242 10.77 10.66 3.13
CA THR A 242 11.90 10.25 3.98
C THR A 242 13.33 10.38 3.45
N GLY A 243 14.10 11.12 4.24
CA GLY A 243 15.53 11.34 4.07
C GLY A 243 16.33 10.05 4.27
N ARG A 244 17.39 9.94 3.47
CA ARG A 244 18.44 8.91 3.52
C ARG A 244 17.94 7.46 3.47
N GLY A 245 17.44 7.09 2.29
CA GLY A 245 17.28 5.70 1.88
C GLY A 245 16.19 5.58 0.84
N ARG A 246 16.56 5.55 -0.44
CA ARG A 246 15.64 5.50 -1.58
C ARG A 246 14.56 4.42 -1.37
N ARG A 247 13.28 4.82 -1.36
CA ARG A 247 12.14 4.21 -2.09
C ARG A 247 10.85 4.95 -1.72
N VAL A 248 9.97 5.12 -2.70
CA VAL A 248 8.90 6.10 -2.71
C VAL A 248 7.56 5.42 -3.04
N PRO A 249 6.45 5.70 -2.31
CA PRO A 249 5.13 5.12 -2.60
C PRO A 249 4.27 5.99 -3.57
N TYR A 250 3.70 5.43 -4.65
CA TYR A 250 2.83 6.15 -5.61
C TYR A 250 1.46 5.52 -5.91
N TRP A 251 0.36 6.28 -5.95
CA TRP A 251 -1.02 5.75 -6.02
C TRP A 251 -1.45 5.23 -7.40
N LEU A 252 -2.40 4.27 -7.38
CA LEU A 252 -3.09 3.75 -8.57
C LEU A 252 -4.07 4.81 -9.18
N ARG A 253 -4.38 4.77 -10.49
CA ARG A 253 -5.23 5.65 -11.34
C ARG A 253 -6.24 4.84 -12.17
N ASP A 254 -6.99 5.45 -13.10
CA ASP A 254 -7.83 4.81 -14.13
C ASP A 254 -7.41 5.25 -15.54
N ILE A 255 -7.62 4.42 -16.59
CA ILE A 255 -7.68 4.86 -17.99
C ILE A 255 -9.08 4.57 -18.54
N HIS A 256 -9.75 5.62 -19.02
CA HIS A 256 -10.93 5.50 -19.87
C HIS A 256 -10.48 5.09 -21.28
N ASN A 257 -11.01 3.96 -21.75
CA ASN A 257 -11.29 3.70 -23.14
C ASN A 257 -12.59 2.92 -23.20
#